data_AF-A0A0R0CM74-F1
#
_entry.id   AF-A0A0R0CM74-F1
#
_cell.length_a   1.000
_cell.length_b   1.000
_cell.length_c   1.000
_cell.angle_alpha   90.00
_cell.angle_beta   90.00
_cell.angle_gamma   90.00
#
_symmetry.space_group_name_H-M   'P 1'
#
loop_
_entity.id
_entity.type
_entity.pdbx_description
1 polymer ?
#
loop_
_entity_poly.entity_id
_entity_poly.type
_entity_poly.pdbx_seq_one_letter_code
_entity_poly.pdbx_strand_id
1 'polypeptide(L)'
;MARITVEDCLEVVNNRFELVMMASKRARQLANGVQATIDNSETEDKPTVLALREIAARRIDNDLIEEVEKSERERAEREALEWAAAEVVADEDMSKNDD
;
A
#
# COMPACT_ATOMS: atom_id res chain seq x y z
N MET A 1 -21.20 0.02 -1.14
CA MET A 1 -20.49 -0.56 -2.30
C MET A 1 -20.87 0.18 -3.58
N ALA A 2 -19.93 0.87 -4.22
CA ALA A 2 -20.18 1.59 -5.48
C ALA A 2 -20.27 0.63 -6.68
N ARG A 3 -21.09 0.99 -7.68
CA ARG A 3 -21.14 0.29 -8.96
C ARG A 3 -20.03 0.84 -9.87
N ILE A 4 -18.98 0.05 -10.09
CA ILE A 4 -17.90 0.32 -11.05
C ILE A 4 -17.90 -0.80 -12.10
N THR A 5 -17.62 -0.46 -13.36
CA THR A 5 -17.51 -1.46 -14.44
C THR A 5 -16.07 -1.61 -14.90
N VAL A 6 -15.75 -2.74 -15.54
CA VAL A 6 -14.39 -3.00 -16.04
C VAL A 6 -14.10 -2.10 -17.24
N GLU A 7 -15.14 -1.75 -17.99
CA GLU A 7 -15.12 -0.84 -19.13
C GLU A 7 -14.57 0.53 -18.72
N ASP A 8 -15.02 1.08 -17.58
CA ASP A 8 -14.52 2.36 -17.04
C ASP A 8 -13.00 2.34 -16.79
N CYS A 9 -12.48 1.17 -16.37
CA CYS A 9 -11.05 1.00 -16.10
C CYS A 9 -10.23 0.82 -17.39
N LEU A 10 -10.83 0.20 -18.42
CA LEU A 10 -10.18 -0.05 -19.70
C LEU A 10 -10.04 1.21 -20.56
N GLU A 11 -10.79 2.28 -20.28
CA GLU A 11 -10.54 3.62 -20.84
C GLU A 11 -9.26 4.29 -20.31
N VAL A 12 -8.68 3.73 -19.25
CA VAL A 12 -7.46 4.24 -18.61
C VAL A 12 -6.29 3.30 -18.87
N VAL A 13 -6.51 1.99 -18.74
CA VAL A 13 -5.49 0.95 -18.94
C VAL A 13 -5.93 0.02 -20.09
N ASN A 14 -5.25 0.11 -21.23
CA ASN A 14 -5.64 -0.62 -22.44
C ASN A 14 -5.46 -2.16 -22.36
N ASN A 15 -4.72 -2.66 -21.35
CA ASN A 15 -4.44 -4.07 -21.18
C ASN A 15 -5.13 -4.62 -19.92
N ARG A 16 -5.96 -5.65 -20.09
CA ARG A 16 -6.70 -6.32 -19.00
C ARG A 16 -5.79 -6.98 -17.96
N PHE A 17 -4.67 -7.57 -18.38
CA PHE A 17 -3.72 -8.19 -17.45
C PHE A 17 -3.00 -7.14 -16.63
N GLU A 18 -2.60 -6.05 -17.28
CA GLU A 18 -1.98 -4.91 -16.60
C GLU A 18 -2.94 -4.28 -15.60
N LEU A 19 -4.21 -4.05 -15.99
CA LEU A 19 -5.25 -3.58 -15.10
C LEU A 19 -5.38 -4.46 -13.84
N VAL A 20 -5.42 -5.78 -14.01
CA VAL A 20 -5.50 -6.72 -12.89
C VAL A 20 -4.26 -6.62 -12.00
N MET A 21 -3.05 -6.55 -12.57
CA MET A 21 -1.81 -6.42 -11.79
C MET A 21 -1.76 -5.10 -11.01
N MET A 22 -2.07 -3.99 -11.68
CA MET A 22 -2.09 -2.64 -11.09
C MET A 22 -3.11 -2.54 -9.96
N ALA A 23 -4.35 -2.98 -10.21
CA ALA A 23 -5.39 -3.02 -9.19
C ALA A 23 -5.02 -3.93 -8.00
N SER A 24 -4.38 -5.07 -8.26
CA SER A 24 -3.95 -5.99 -7.19
C SER A 24 -2.87 -5.39 -6.30
N LYS A 25 -1.86 -4.73 -6.89
CA LYS A 25 -0.80 -4.02 -6.15
C LYS A 25 -1.41 -2.91 -5.30
N ARG A 26 -2.22 -2.05 -5.90
CA ARG A 26 -2.86 -0.93 -5.20
C ARG A 26 -3.80 -1.40 -4.09
N ALA A 27 -4.60 -2.43 -4.32
CA ALA A 27 -5.49 -2.99 -3.31
C ALA A 27 -4.73 -3.50 -2.09
N ARG A 28 -3.52 -4.07 -2.27
CA ARG A 28 -2.65 -4.47 -1.16
C ARG A 28 -2.16 -3.27 -0.36
N GLN A 29 -1.75 -2.19 -1.03
CA GLN A 29 -1.34 -0.95 -0.35
C GLN A 29 -2.48 -0.40 0.52
N LEU A 30 -3.68 -0.29 -0.05
CA LEU A 30 -4.88 0.15 0.66
C LEU A 30 -5.21 -0.75 1.85
N ALA A 31 -5.08 -2.08 1.70
CA ALA A 31 -5.28 -3.03 2.80
C ALA A 31 -4.25 -2.88 3.93
N ASN A 32 -3.03 -2.44 3.61
CA ASN A 32 -1.97 -2.14 4.57
C ASN A 32 -2.11 -0.74 5.21
N GLY A 33 -3.19 0.00 4.90
CA GLY A 33 -3.48 1.30 5.48
C GLY A 33 -2.87 2.49 4.73
N VAL A 34 -2.35 2.29 3.52
CA VAL A 34 -1.96 3.42 2.67
C VAL A 34 -3.20 4.25 2.33
N GLN A 35 -3.06 5.56 2.40
CA GLN A 35 -4.15 6.51 2.17
C GLN A 35 -4.71 6.38 0.74
N ALA A 36 -6.05 6.33 0.66
CA ALA A 36 -6.77 6.38 -0.61
C ALA A 36 -6.78 7.81 -1.18
N THR A 37 -6.72 7.91 -2.51
CA THR A 37 -6.75 9.15 -3.30
C THR A 37 -8.16 9.64 -3.59
N ILE A 38 -9.16 8.79 -3.35
CA ILE A 38 -10.58 9.11 -3.47
C ILE A 38 -11.28 8.83 -2.14
N ASP A 39 -12.36 9.58 -1.89
CA ASP A 39 -13.15 9.38 -0.70
C ASP A 39 -13.91 8.04 -0.76
N ASN A 40 -13.86 7.33 0.36
CA ASN A 40 -14.53 6.05 0.58
C ASN A 40 -15.45 6.07 1.81
N SER A 41 -15.65 7.23 2.44
CA SER A 41 -16.44 7.36 3.66
C SER A 41 -17.92 6.98 3.48
N GLU A 42 -18.51 7.30 2.32
CA GLU A 42 -19.92 7.03 2.06
C GLU A 42 -20.20 5.62 1.50
N THR A 43 -19.22 5.05 0.79
CA THR A 43 -19.41 3.82 0.01
C THR A 43 -18.91 2.56 0.70
N GLU A 44 -17.98 2.70 1.66
CA GLU A 44 -17.33 1.61 2.40
C GLU A 44 -16.85 0.48 1.47
N ASP A 45 -16.23 0.85 0.34
CA ASP A 45 -15.75 -0.12 -0.62
C ASP A 45 -14.55 -0.88 -0.08
N LYS A 46 -14.51 -2.18 -0.38
CA LYS A 46 -13.33 -3.01 -0.12
C LYS A 46 -12.12 -2.50 -0.92
N PRO A 47 -10.88 -2.75 -0.47
CA PRO A 47 -9.66 -2.27 -1.14
C PRO A 47 -9.60 -2.57 -2.64
N THR A 48 -10.12 -3.72 -3.08
CA THR A 48 -10.16 -4.10 -4.50
C THR A 48 -11.06 -3.21 -5.33
N VAL A 49 -12.26 -2.90 -4.83
CA VAL A 49 -13.21 -2.02 -5.52
C VAL A 49 -12.71 -0.57 -5.46
N LEU A 50 -12.13 -0.16 -4.33
CA LEU A 50 -11.55 1.16 -4.17
C LEU A 50 -10.38 1.39 -5.15
N ALA A 51 -9.47 0.43 -5.30
CA ALA A 51 -8.38 0.49 -6.28
C ALA A 51 -8.90 0.64 -7.72
N LEU A 52 -9.93 -0.12 -8.12
CA LEU A 52 -10.52 0.01 -9.46
C LEU A 52 -11.16 1.39 -9.68
N ARG A 53 -11.81 1.95 -8.65
CA ARG A 53 -12.36 3.32 -8.71
C ARG A 53 -11.25 4.36 -8.83
N GLU A 54 -10.13 4.20 -8.13
CA GLU A 54 -8.97 5.09 -8.24
C GLU A 54 -8.38 5.08 -9.66
N ILE A 55 -8.29 3.89 -10.28
CA ILE A 55 -7.83 3.71 -11.67
C ILE A 55 -8.80 4.39 -12.64
N ALA A 56 -10.09 4.09 -12.56
CA ALA A 56 -11.10 4.70 -13.42
C ALA A 56 -11.16 6.23 -13.27
N ALA A 57 -10.90 6.75 -12.07
CA ALA A 57 -10.83 8.18 -11.80
C ALA A 57 -9.51 8.86 -12.24
N ARG A 58 -8.58 8.11 -12.85
CA ARG A 58 -7.23 8.58 -13.27
C ARG A 58 -6.46 9.24 -12.13
N ARG A 59 -6.62 8.72 -10.90
CA ARG A 59 -5.94 9.23 -9.69
C ARG A 59 -4.68 8.46 -9.33
N ILE A 60 -4.47 7.31 -9.94
CA ILE A 60 -3.30 6.46 -9.73
C ILE A 60 -2.74 6.01 -11.08
N ASP A 61 -1.43 5.76 -11.11
CA ASP A 61 -0.70 5.15 -12.21
C ASP A 61 0.35 4.16 -11.65
N ASN A 62 1.10 3.51 -12.54
CA ASN A 62 2.15 2.57 -12.12
C ASN A 62 3.27 3.27 -11.34
N ASP A 63 3.63 4.49 -11.73
CA ASP A 63 4.73 5.24 -11.11
C ASP A 63 4.43 5.55 -9.64
N LEU A 64 3.21 6.01 -9.33
CA LEU A 64 2.74 6.24 -7.97
C LEU A 64 2.73 4.93 -7.16
N ILE A 65 2.27 3.83 -7.77
CA ILE A 65 2.24 2.53 -7.10
C ILE A 65 3.65 2.09 -6.73
N GLU A 66 4.62 2.25 -7.62
CA GLU A 66 6.02 1.92 -7.38
C GLU A 66 6.67 2.81 -6.32
N GLU A 67 6.37 4.12 -6.33
CA GLU A 67 6.84 5.06 -5.32
C GLU A 67 6.35 4.68 -3.92
N VAL A 68 5.06 4.35 -3.79
CA VAL A 68 4.47 3.89 -2.53
C VAL A 68 5.09 2.55 -2.08
N GLU A 69 5.30 1.59 -2.99
CA GLU A 69 5.97 0.33 -2.65
C GLU A 69 7.40 0.57 -2.14
N LYS A 70 8.12 1.52 -2.74
CA LYS A 70 9.47 1.89 -2.31
C LYS A 70 9.44 2.55 -0.93
N SER A 71 8.55 3.51 -0.69
CA SER A 71 8.47 4.20 0.60
C SER A 71 8.10 3.25 1.74
N GLU A 72 7.17 2.31 1.50
CA GLU A 72 6.78 1.31 2.50
C GLU A 72 7.92 0.34 2.79
N ARG A 73 8.72 -0.03 1.78
CA ARG A 73 9.91 -0.85 1.97
C ARG A 73 10.97 -0.14 2.81
N GLU A 74 11.27 1.11 2.48
CA GLU A 74 12.22 1.93 3.25
C GLU A 74 11.76 2.11 4.70
N ARG A 75 10.45 2.30 4.93
CA ARG A 75 9.88 2.36 6.28
C ARG A 75 10.06 1.04 7.04
N ALA A 76 9.75 -0.09 6.40
CA ALA A 76 9.91 -1.41 7.00
C ALA A 76 11.39 -1.74 7.32
N GLU A 77 12.32 -1.38 6.43
CA GLU A 77 13.77 -1.54 6.65
C GLU A 77 14.25 -0.69 7.83
N ARG A 78 13.78 0.56 7.93
CA ARG A 78 14.09 1.45 9.06
C ARG A 78 13.54 0.92 10.38
N GLU A 79 12.27 0.52 10.40
CA GLU A 79 11.63 -0.06 11.59
C GLU A 79 12.37 -1.33 12.05
N ALA A 80 12.79 -2.19 11.11
CA ALA A 80 13.56 -3.39 11.41
C ALA A 80 14.96 -3.08 11.99
N LEU A 81 15.63 -2.06 11.47
CA LEU A 81 16.94 -1.62 11.98
C LEU A 81 16.82 -1.02 13.39
N GLU A 82 15.79 -0.20 13.63
CA GLU A 82 15.49 0.38 14.94
C GLU A 82 15.19 -0.72 15.98
N TRP A 83 14.41 -1.74 15.60
CA TRP A 83 14.16 -2.91 16.45
C TRP A 83 15.46 -3.66 16.81
N ALA A 84 16.29 -3.97 15.81
CA ALA A 84 17.54 -4.68 16.01
C ALA A 84 18.51 -3.89 16.91
N ALA A 85 18.56 -2.57 16.76
CA ALA A 85 19.37 -1.71 17.63
C ALA A 85 18.85 -1.71 19.07
N ALA A 86 17.53 -1.67 19.27
CA ALA A 86 16.93 -1.73 20.61
C ALA A 86 17.21 -3.07 21.31
N GLU A 87 17.23 -4.17 20.58
CA GLU A 87 17.56 -5.51 21.10
C GLU A 87 19.02 -5.59 21.57
N VAL A 88 19.98 -5.08 20.78
CA VAL A 88 21.40 -5.05 21.18
C VAL A 88 21.63 -4.20 22.42
N VAL A 89 20.97 -3.04 22.53
CA VAL A 89 21.08 -2.17 23.72
C VAL A 89 20.51 -2.87 24.95
N ALA A 90 19.41 -3.60 24.82
CA ALA A 90 18.81 -4.34 25.93
C ALA A 90 19.74 -5.46 26.45
N ASP A 91 20.41 -6.18 25.55
CA ASP A 91 21.36 -7.24 25.91
C ASP A 91 22.61 -6.68 26.63
N GLU A 92 23.13 -5.51 26.19
CA GLU A 92 24.27 -4.85 26.85
C GLU A 92 23.96 -4.32 28.25
N ASP A 93 22.75 -3.83 28.50
CA ASP A 93 22.34 -3.34 29.83
C ASP A 93 22.14 -4.49 30.81
N MET A 94 21.64 -5.64 30.35
CA MET A 94 21.53 -6.85 31.18
C MET A 94 22.90 -7.39 31.59
N SER A 95 23.90 -7.36 30.70
CA SER A 95 25.24 -7.88 31.00
C SER A 95 26.02 -7.03 32.02
N LYS A 96 25.68 -5.75 32.19
CA LYS A 96 26.34 -4.82 33.13
C LYS A 96 25.78 -4.88 34.55
N ASN A 97 24.61 -5.52 34.74
CA ASN A 97 23.89 -5.52 36.01
C ASN A 97 24.09 -6.81 36.83
N ASP A 98 24.84 -7.77 36.28
CA ASP A 98 25.15 -9.08 36.89
C ASP A 98 26.59 -9.19 37.48
N ASP A 99 27.40 -8.13 37.43
CA ASP A 99 28.74 -8.00 38.09
C ASP A 99 28.69 -7.05 39.31
#